data_AF-A0A955TCF0-F1
#
_entry.id   AF-A0A955TCF0-F1
#
_cell.length_a   1.000
_cell.length_b   1.000
_cell.length_c   1.000
_cell.angle_alpha   90.00
_cell.angle_beta   90.00
_cell.angle_gamma   90.00
#
_symmetry.space_group_name_H-M   'P 1'
#
loop_
_entity.id
_entity.type
_entity.pdbx_description
1 polymer ?
#
loop_
_entity_poly.entity_id
_entity_poly.type
_entity_poly.pdbx_seq_one_letter_code
_entity_poly.pdbx_strand_id
1 'polypeptide(L)'
;MIGHELWDDGIATGQRMPTHTPIIFDVETTGMAPDKDQIIELAVQRGLEPGAELQVWRFRPSVPIAPAAQAVHGISMEDLADCPSFADQLPEFLPLFEEASILIGYNVKFDLTFLLAELQRNKYPALDLSTKQIVDPLRIWQAMEPRRLENAVLRFTGKELTNAHAAGADVQATGEALQGMLEAFGLAGRPWKELAEITGFRQSDWIGPTYHIRWKEGAPCFAFGKHNGESLVTVAAKDSRSY
;
A
#
# COMPACT_ATOMS: atom_id res chain seq x y z
N MET A 1 -3.51 14.81 28.75
CA MET A 1 -3.47 16.15 28.15
C MET A 1 -2.02 16.53 27.99
N ILE A 2 -1.47 16.37 26.80
CA ILE A 2 -0.07 16.68 26.48
C ILE A 2 -0.13 17.66 25.30
N GLY A 3 0.53 18.79 25.49
CA GLY A 3 0.34 20.03 24.74
C GLY A 3 0.69 19.94 23.27
N HIS A 4 -0.17 20.54 22.47
CA HIS A 4 0.15 21.16 21.18
C HIS A 4 1.03 22.38 21.44
N GLU A 5 2.22 22.43 20.85
CA GLU A 5 2.93 23.66 20.43
C GLU A 5 4.34 23.29 19.99
N LEU A 6 4.57 23.07 18.69
CA LEU A 6 5.89 23.21 18.06
C LEU A 6 5.70 23.34 16.54
N TRP A 7 5.29 24.52 16.06
CA TRP A 7 5.54 24.97 14.69
C TRP A 7 5.51 26.50 14.67
N ASP A 8 6.58 27.14 15.15
CA ASP A 8 6.94 28.47 14.67
C ASP A 8 8.45 28.65 14.85
N ASP A 9 9.18 28.59 13.74
CA ASP A 9 10.46 29.27 13.59
C ASP A 9 10.74 29.46 12.10
N GLY A 10 10.74 30.73 11.70
CA GLY A 10 10.66 31.17 10.33
C GLY A 10 11.94 30.96 9.53
N ILE A 11 11.75 30.73 8.22
CA ILE A 11 12.77 30.94 7.19
C ILE A 11 12.12 31.70 6.02
N ALA A 12 12.65 32.91 5.83
CA ALA A 12 12.80 33.71 4.60
C ALA A 12 11.64 33.79 3.58
N THR A 13 11.17 35.03 3.44
CA THR A 13 10.41 35.59 2.31
C THR A 13 11.06 35.30 0.95
N GLY A 14 10.36 34.58 0.08
CA GLY A 14 10.78 34.41 -1.32
C GLY A 14 9.83 33.50 -2.10
N GLN A 15 8.85 34.12 -2.76
CA GLN A 15 7.97 33.48 -3.76
C GLN A 15 7.00 32.43 -3.20
N ARG A 16 5.86 32.89 -2.67
CA ARG A 16 4.68 32.05 -2.49
C ARG A 16 4.27 31.55 -3.87
N MET A 17 4.64 30.31 -4.20
CA MET A 17 4.14 29.59 -5.37
C MET A 17 2.61 29.74 -5.40
N PRO A 18 1.98 29.93 -6.58
CA PRO A 18 0.53 29.95 -6.64
C PRO A 18 0.01 28.67 -6.00
N THR A 19 -0.85 28.80 -4.99
CA THR A 19 -1.43 27.67 -4.24
C THR A 19 -2.39 26.95 -5.17
N HIS A 20 -1.87 26.05 -6.02
CA HIS A 20 -2.71 25.13 -6.76
C HIS A 20 -3.23 24.10 -5.76
N THR A 21 -4.54 23.84 -5.82
CA THR A 21 -5.23 22.96 -4.88
C THR A 21 -4.63 21.55 -4.97
N PRO A 22 -4.21 20.91 -3.85
CA PRO A 22 -3.80 19.52 -3.87
C PRO A 22 -4.96 18.64 -4.31
N ILE A 23 -4.66 17.56 -5.01
CA ILE A 23 -5.65 16.51 -5.27
C ILE A 23 -5.25 15.21 -4.59
N ILE A 24 -6.24 14.52 -4.05
CA ILE A 24 -6.12 13.12 -3.63
C ILE A 24 -6.77 12.28 -4.72
N PHE A 25 -6.15 11.18 -5.12
CA PHE A 25 -6.74 10.29 -6.09
C PHE A 25 -6.37 8.83 -5.82
N ASP A 26 -7.19 7.95 -6.35
CA ASP A 26 -7.09 6.49 -6.24
C ASP A 26 -7.69 5.87 -7.51
N VAL A 27 -7.15 4.72 -7.94
CA VAL A 27 -7.65 3.99 -9.11
C VAL A 27 -7.99 2.55 -8.80
N GLU A 28 -9.06 2.07 -9.40
CA GLU A 28 -9.37 0.64 -9.47
C GLU A 28 -9.06 0.12 -10.87
N THR A 29 -8.52 -1.10 -10.95
CA THR A 29 -7.95 -1.63 -12.19
C THR A 29 -8.43 -3.04 -12.50
N THR A 30 -8.34 -3.45 -13.76
CA THR A 30 -8.66 -4.83 -14.17
C THR A 30 -7.68 -5.87 -13.59
N GLY A 31 -6.52 -5.44 -13.08
CA GLY A 31 -5.45 -6.30 -12.60
C GLY A 31 -4.22 -5.49 -12.17
N MET A 32 -3.06 -6.15 -12.02
CA MET A 32 -1.86 -5.55 -11.38
C MET A 32 -0.76 -5.14 -12.36
N ALA A 33 -0.90 -5.43 -13.66
CA ALA A 33 0.13 -5.23 -14.68
C ALA A 33 -0.20 -4.00 -15.55
N PRO A 34 0.37 -2.81 -15.29
CA PRO A 34 -0.02 -1.57 -15.97
C PRO A 34 0.21 -1.57 -17.48
N ASP A 35 1.06 -2.46 -18.02
CA ASP A 35 1.26 -2.63 -19.46
C ASP A 35 0.06 -3.32 -20.16
N LYS A 36 -0.76 -4.07 -19.41
CA LYS A 36 -1.86 -4.89 -19.92
C LYS A 36 -3.22 -4.51 -19.33
N ASP A 37 -3.25 -4.29 -18.03
CA ASP A 37 -4.42 -3.97 -17.24
C ASP A 37 -4.79 -2.49 -17.37
N GLN A 38 -6.08 -2.23 -17.18
CA GLN A 38 -6.71 -0.93 -17.45
C GLN A 38 -7.35 -0.35 -16.20
N ILE A 39 -7.39 0.97 -16.10
CA ILE A 39 -8.14 1.67 -15.06
C ILE A 39 -9.64 1.53 -15.40
N ILE A 40 -10.44 1.16 -14.39
CA ILE A 40 -11.90 0.99 -14.49
C ILE A 40 -12.67 1.96 -13.60
N GLU A 41 -12.04 2.49 -12.56
CA GLU A 41 -12.57 3.60 -11.75
C GLU A 41 -11.44 4.55 -11.39
N LEU A 42 -11.71 5.85 -11.40
CA LEU A 42 -10.82 6.89 -10.91
C LEU A 42 -11.63 7.76 -9.96
N ALA A 43 -11.16 7.93 -8.74
CA ALA A 43 -11.69 8.89 -7.79
C ALA A 43 -10.70 10.03 -7.61
N VAL A 44 -11.16 11.28 -7.64
CA VAL A 44 -10.34 12.47 -7.37
C VAL A 44 -11.07 13.39 -6.40
N GLN A 45 -10.42 13.68 -5.28
CA GLN A 45 -10.82 14.72 -4.34
C GLN A 45 -9.96 15.97 -4.53
N ARG A 46 -10.59 17.14 -4.67
CA ARG A 46 -9.91 18.43 -4.83
C ARG A 46 -9.91 19.20 -3.52
N GLY A 47 -8.75 19.23 -2.85
CA GLY A 47 -8.57 19.86 -1.54
C GLY A 47 -8.40 18.85 -0.40
N LEU A 48 -7.98 19.36 0.75
CA LEU A 48 -7.76 18.58 1.99
C LEU A 48 -8.75 18.93 3.09
N GLU A 49 -9.52 19.99 2.90
CA GLU A 49 -10.52 20.48 3.82
C GLU A 49 -11.71 19.51 3.94
N PRO A 50 -12.37 19.45 5.10
CA PRO A 50 -13.61 18.71 5.24
C PRO A 50 -14.66 19.17 4.23
N GLY A 51 -15.21 18.22 3.47
CA GLY A 51 -16.19 18.52 2.42
C GLY A 51 -15.59 18.97 1.08
N ALA A 52 -14.28 18.83 0.89
CA ALA A 52 -13.63 18.95 -0.41
C ALA A 52 -14.37 18.13 -1.48
N GLU A 53 -14.46 18.69 -2.69
CA GLU A 53 -15.20 18.08 -3.79
C GLU A 53 -14.59 16.73 -4.19
N LEU A 54 -15.41 15.69 -4.26
CA LEU A 54 -15.05 14.35 -4.73
C LEU A 54 -15.81 14.04 -6.01
N GLN A 55 -15.06 13.69 -7.05
CA GLN A 55 -15.60 13.22 -8.32
C GLN A 55 -15.10 11.80 -8.60
N VAL A 56 -15.95 10.98 -9.20
CA VAL A 56 -15.65 9.58 -9.51
C VAL A 56 -16.05 9.31 -10.96
N TRP A 57 -15.13 8.77 -11.74
CA TRP A 57 -15.34 8.34 -13.11
C TRP A 57 -15.20 6.82 -13.20
N ARG A 58 -16.05 6.19 -14.01
CA ARG A 58 -15.96 4.77 -14.35
C ARG A 58 -15.74 4.59 -15.83
N PHE A 59 -14.95 3.58 -16.18
CA PHE A 59 -14.52 3.34 -17.54
C PHE A 59 -14.83 1.92 -17.96
N ARG A 60 -15.32 1.75 -19.18
CA ARG A 60 -15.46 0.43 -19.79
C ARG A 60 -14.10 -0.08 -20.25
N PRO A 61 -13.55 -1.16 -19.66
CA PRO A 61 -12.29 -1.71 -20.12
C PRO A 61 -12.48 -2.53 -21.40
N SER A 62 -11.38 -2.72 -22.12
CA SER A 62 -11.29 -3.59 -23.31
C SER A 62 -10.66 -4.96 -23.00
N VAL A 63 -10.25 -5.17 -21.75
CA VAL A 63 -9.68 -6.42 -21.24
C VAL A 63 -10.53 -6.96 -20.09
N PRO A 64 -10.53 -8.29 -19.84
CA PRO A 64 -11.27 -8.86 -18.71
C PRO A 64 -10.74 -8.36 -17.36
N ILE A 65 -11.63 -8.18 -16.39
CA ILE A 65 -11.24 -7.96 -14.97
C ILE A 65 -10.80 -9.30 -14.37
N ALA A 66 -9.61 -9.34 -13.79
CA ALA A 66 -9.11 -10.49 -13.06
C ALA A 66 -10.00 -10.78 -11.84
N PRO A 67 -10.37 -12.04 -11.56
CA PRO A 67 -11.22 -12.36 -10.41
C PRO A 67 -10.67 -11.87 -9.06
N ALA A 68 -9.34 -11.84 -8.90
CA ALA A 68 -8.70 -11.30 -7.71
C ALA A 68 -8.88 -9.79 -7.58
N ALA A 69 -8.84 -9.03 -8.69
CA ALA A 69 -9.10 -7.59 -8.66
C ALA A 69 -10.57 -7.31 -8.32
N GLN A 70 -11.50 -7.99 -9.00
CA GLN A 70 -12.94 -7.88 -8.71
C GLN A 70 -13.26 -8.25 -7.26
N ALA A 71 -12.57 -9.22 -6.67
CA ALA A 71 -12.78 -9.57 -5.27
C ALA A 71 -12.33 -8.46 -4.28
N VAL A 72 -11.43 -7.57 -4.70
CA VAL A 72 -11.00 -6.41 -3.90
C VAL A 72 -11.98 -5.25 -4.04
N HIS A 73 -12.25 -4.79 -5.26
CA HIS A 73 -13.01 -3.55 -5.50
C HIS A 73 -14.51 -3.78 -5.77
N GLY A 74 -14.93 -5.02 -6.06
CA GLY A 74 -16.34 -5.39 -6.23
C GLY A 74 -17.01 -4.98 -7.55
N ILE A 75 -16.26 -4.40 -8.49
CA ILE A 75 -16.80 -3.90 -9.77
C ILE A 75 -16.72 -5.01 -10.82
N SER A 76 -17.83 -5.30 -11.48
CA SER A 76 -17.91 -6.31 -12.54
C SER A 76 -17.82 -5.68 -13.93
N MET A 77 -17.59 -6.52 -14.95
CA MET A 77 -17.68 -6.09 -16.35
C MET A 77 -19.09 -5.61 -16.72
N GLU A 78 -20.14 -6.12 -16.06
CA GLU A 78 -21.53 -5.74 -16.30
C GLU A 78 -21.82 -4.32 -15.79
N ASP A 79 -21.28 -3.97 -14.62
CA ASP A 79 -21.40 -2.61 -14.04
C ASP A 79 -20.82 -1.51 -14.94
N LEU A 80 -19.90 -1.88 -15.84
CA LEU A 80 -19.14 -0.98 -16.70
C LEU A 80 -19.59 -1.04 -18.18
N ALA A 81 -20.61 -1.84 -18.53
CA ALA A 81 -20.97 -2.11 -19.91
C ALA A 81 -21.38 -0.83 -20.69
N ASP A 82 -22.06 0.09 -20.00
CA ASP A 82 -22.54 1.36 -20.55
C ASP A 82 -21.63 2.55 -20.21
N CYS A 83 -20.51 2.32 -19.50
CA CYS A 83 -19.57 3.39 -19.18
C CYS A 83 -18.79 3.86 -20.43
N PRO A 84 -18.34 5.12 -20.46
CA PRO A 84 -17.44 5.60 -21.49
C PRO A 84 -16.10 4.86 -21.45
N SER A 85 -15.32 4.92 -22.52
CA SER A 85 -13.92 4.51 -22.44
C SER A 85 -13.11 5.49 -21.58
N PHE A 86 -11.90 5.09 -21.16
CA PHE A 86 -10.96 5.98 -20.49
C PHE A 86 -10.66 7.23 -21.34
N ALA A 87 -10.48 7.04 -22.66
CA ALA A 87 -10.20 8.13 -23.59
C ALA A 87 -11.33 9.15 -23.69
N ASP A 88 -12.59 8.71 -23.63
CA ASP A 88 -13.76 9.58 -23.76
C ASP A 88 -13.87 10.60 -22.61
N GLN A 89 -13.34 10.25 -21.43
CA GLN A 89 -13.43 11.06 -20.21
C GLN A 89 -12.14 11.82 -19.88
N LEU A 90 -11.05 11.61 -20.63
CA LEU A 90 -9.80 12.35 -20.43
C LEU A 90 -9.97 13.87 -20.37
N PRO A 91 -10.78 14.51 -21.24
CA PRO A 91 -11.01 15.95 -21.17
C PRO A 91 -11.63 16.44 -19.85
N GLU A 92 -12.32 15.57 -19.11
CA GLU A 92 -13.00 15.92 -17.86
C GLU A 92 -12.04 15.91 -16.66
N PHE A 93 -11.22 14.85 -16.51
CA PHE A 93 -10.37 14.70 -15.32
C PHE A 93 -8.91 15.09 -15.51
N LEU A 94 -8.35 15.00 -16.73
CA LEU A 94 -6.93 15.28 -16.95
C LEU A 94 -6.53 16.71 -16.56
N PRO A 95 -7.35 17.76 -16.81
CA PRO A 95 -7.05 19.12 -16.37
C PRO A 95 -6.81 19.21 -14.85
N LEU A 96 -7.50 18.39 -14.03
CA LEU A 96 -7.30 18.37 -12.58
C LEU A 96 -5.86 17.97 -12.22
N PHE A 97 -5.29 16.99 -12.90
CA PHE A 97 -3.91 16.54 -12.70
C PHE A 97 -2.89 17.53 -13.28
N GLU A 98 -3.21 18.15 -14.42
CA GLU A 98 -2.35 19.16 -15.05
C GLU A 98 -2.26 20.43 -14.21
N GLU A 99 -3.37 20.87 -13.61
CA GLU A 99 -3.43 22.07 -12.77
C GLU A 99 -2.92 21.83 -11.34
N ALA A 100 -3.10 20.64 -10.77
CA ALA A 100 -2.65 20.34 -9.41
C ALA A 100 -1.12 20.42 -9.31
N SER A 101 -0.59 21.13 -8.31
CA SER A 101 0.85 21.10 -8.01
C SER A 101 1.23 19.98 -7.05
N ILE A 102 0.25 19.40 -6.36
CA ILE A 102 0.44 18.35 -5.35
C ILE A 102 -0.51 17.19 -5.68
N LEU A 103 0.07 15.99 -5.84
CA LEU A 103 -0.64 14.75 -6.09
C LEU A 103 -0.52 13.85 -4.86
N ILE A 104 -1.64 13.36 -4.35
CA ILE A 104 -1.70 12.60 -3.10
C ILE A 104 -2.43 11.28 -3.35
N GLY A 105 -1.89 10.18 -2.83
CA GLY A 105 -2.54 8.86 -2.88
C GLY A 105 -1.91 7.92 -1.85
N TYR A 106 -2.66 6.95 -1.34
CA TYR A 106 -2.12 5.97 -0.41
C TYR A 106 -1.45 4.84 -1.19
N ASN A 107 -0.12 4.70 -1.11
CA ASN A 107 0.65 3.85 -2.04
C ASN A 107 0.62 4.36 -3.51
N VAL A 108 0.58 5.70 -3.68
CA VAL A 108 0.36 6.46 -4.94
C VAL A 108 1.21 6.05 -6.14
N LYS A 109 2.34 5.36 -5.92
CA LYS A 109 3.17 4.85 -7.01
C LYS A 109 2.36 3.92 -7.91
N PHE A 110 1.47 3.10 -7.34
CA PHE A 110 0.62 2.20 -8.11
C PHE A 110 -0.30 3.01 -9.04
N ASP A 111 -1.05 3.95 -8.48
CA ASP A 111 -2.04 4.78 -9.17
C ASP A 111 -1.42 5.62 -10.28
N LEU A 112 -0.30 6.29 -9.99
CA LEU A 112 0.45 7.07 -10.99
C LEU A 112 0.94 6.20 -12.14
N THR A 113 1.43 4.99 -11.83
CA THR A 113 1.95 4.10 -12.88
C THR A 113 0.82 3.69 -13.84
N PHE A 114 -0.37 3.40 -13.30
CA PHE A 114 -1.55 3.09 -14.11
C PHE A 114 -2.06 4.29 -14.91
N LEU A 115 -2.13 5.48 -14.30
CA LEU A 115 -2.53 6.70 -14.99
C LEU A 115 -1.60 7.00 -16.18
N LEU A 116 -0.29 6.96 -15.97
CA LEU A 116 0.69 7.18 -17.04
C LEU A 116 0.59 6.11 -18.15
N ALA A 117 0.35 4.85 -17.77
CA ALA A 117 0.17 3.77 -18.74
C ALA A 117 -1.11 3.93 -19.57
N GLU A 118 -2.22 4.39 -18.96
CA GLU A 118 -3.45 4.73 -19.70
C GLU A 118 -3.24 5.91 -20.66
N LEU A 119 -2.57 6.98 -20.22
CA LEU A 119 -2.25 8.11 -21.10
C LEU A 119 -1.44 7.63 -22.32
N GLN A 120 -0.40 6.82 -22.08
CA GLN A 120 0.41 6.23 -23.15
C GLN A 120 -0.43 5.33 -24.07
N ARG A 121 -1.26 4.45 -23.51
CA ARG A 121 -2.13 3.52 -24.26
C ARG A 121 -3.09 4.25 -25.18
N ASN A 122 -3.64 5.36 -24.71
CA ASN A 122 -4.57 6.21 -25.47
C ASN A 122 -3.86 7.27 -26.32
N LYS A 123 -2.51 7.23 -26.41
CA LYS A 123 -1.67 8.15 -27.20
C LYS A 123 -1.81 9.62 -26.80
N TYR A 124 -2.07 9.88 -25.53
CA TYR A 124 -2.03 11.22 -24.95
C TYR A 124 -0.60 11.58 -24.52
N PRO A 125 -0.25 12.88 -24.52
CA PRO A 125 0.98 13.34 -23.88
C PRO A 125 1.07 12.84 -22.44
N ALA A 126 2.28 12.48 -22.01
CA ALA A 126 2.51 12.09 -20.63
C ALA A 126 2.32 13.29 -19.70
N LEU A 127 1.70 13.05 -18.54
CA LEU A 127 1.61 14.03 -17.47
C LEU A 127 3.03 14.40 -16.99
N ASP A 128 3.36 15.69 -17.03
CA ASP A 128 4.66 16.17 -16.56
C ASP A 128 4.72 16.15 -15.03
N LEU A 129 5.30 15.07 -14.49
CA LEU A 129 5.50 14.90 -13.06
C LEU A 129 6.65 15.74 -12.48
N SER A 130 7.51 16.34 -13.32
CA SER A 130 8.68 17.11 -12.83
C SER A 130 8.28 18.39 -12.08
N THR A 131 7.07 18.88 -12.34
CA THR A 131 6.49 20.06 -11.69
C THR A 131 5.58 19.71 -10.50
N LYS A 132 5.41 18.42 -10.20
CA LYS A 132 4.45 17.92 -9.20
C LYS A 132 5.16 17.50 -7.93
N GLN A 133 4.59 17.86 -6.78
CA GLN A 133 4.95 17.26 -5.50
C GLN A 133 4.08 16.03 -5.27
N ILE A 134 4.70 14.86 -5.11
CA ILE A 134 3.99 13.61 -4.88
C ILE A 134 4.06 13.27 -3.39
N VAL A 135 2.91 13.11 -2.75
CA VAL A 135 2.79 12.83 -1.32
C VAL A 135 2.08 11.50 -1.11
N ASP A 136 2.74 10.59 -0.40
CA ASP A 136 2.20 9.25 -0.12
C ASP A 136 2.08 9.05 1.40
N PRO A 137 0.85 9.07 1.98
CA PRO A 137 0.66 8.88 3.40
C PRO A 137 1.18 7.53 3.93
N LEU A 138 1.23 6.48 3.11
CA LEU A 138 1.85 5.21 3.50
C LEU A 138 3.35 5.40 3.74
N ARG A 139 4.02 6.16 2.87
CA ARG A 139 5.47 6.42 2.99
C ARG A 139 5.79 7.35 4.15
N ILE A 140 4.94 8.36 4.38
CA ILE A 140 5.02 9.19 5.58
C ILE A 140 4.91 8.31 6.82
N TRP A 141 3.89 7.46 6.89
CA TRP A 141 3.70 6.59 8.05
C TRP A 141 4.89 5.64 8.27
N GLN A 142 5.39 4.99 7.22
CA GLN A 142 6.57 4.12 7.31
C GLN A 142 7.84 4.85 7.76
N ALA A 143 8.02 6.10 7.34
CA ALA A 143 9.18 6.91 7.74
C ALA A 143 9.07 7.39 9.19
N MET A 144 7.87 7.79 9.61
CA MET A 144 7.61 8.32 10.95
C MET A 144 7.42 7.23 12.01
N GLU A 145 7.10 6.00 11.61
CA GLU A 145 6.89 4.87 12.51
C GLU A 145 7.69 3.62 12.10
N PRO A 146 9.03 3.63 12.29
CA PRO A 146 9.88 2.50 11.91
C PRO A 146 9.59 1.25 12.76
N ARG A 147 9.76 0.06 12.18
CA ARG A 147 9.48 -1.23 12.84
C ARG A 147 10.68 -1.86 13.56
N ARG A 148 11.56 -1.05 14.16
CA ARG A 148 12.67 -1.55 15.01
C ARG A 148 12.22 -1.72 16.45
N LEU A 149 12.91 -2.56 17.23
CA LEU A 149 12.58 -2.80 18.63
C LEU A 149 12.57 -1.49 19.44
N GLU A 150 13.56 -0.60 19.26
CA GLU A 150 13.58 0.68 20.00
C GLU A 150 12.32 1.54 19.74
N ASN A 151 11.77 1.50 18.53
CA ASN A 151 10.59 2.28 18.14
C ASN A 151 9.32 1.62 18.68
N ALA A 152 9.27 0.29 18.71
CA ALA A 152 8.17 -0.45 19.32
C ALA A 152 8.11 -0.18 20.83
N VAL A 153 9.25 -0.25 21.53
CA VAL A 153 9.34 0.09 22.96
C VAL A 153 8.87 1.52 23.19
N LEU A 154 9.40 2.48 22.44
CA LEU A 154 9.00 3.88 22.57
C LEU A 154 7.49 4.08 22.35
N ARG A 155 6.94 3.51 21.28
CA ARG A 155 5.52 3.65 20.93
C ARG A 155 4.59 3.06 21.99
N PHE A 156 4.88 1.85 22.46
CA PHE A 156 3.96 1.08 23.28
C PHE A 156 4.19 1.26 24.78
N THR A 157 5.33 1.82 25.20
CA THR A 157 5.68 2.00 26.62
C THR A 157 6.00 3.45 26.99
N GLY A 158 6.28 4.31 26.01
CA GLY A 158 6.77 5.67 26.23
C GLY A 158 8.23 5.76 26.67
N LYS A 159 8.97 4.64 26.74
CA LYS A 159 10.36 4.58 27.20
C LYS A 159 11.34 4.54 26.03
N GLU A 160 12.51 5.15 26.22
CA GLU A 160 13.64 4.94 25.31
C GLU A 160 14.37 3.64 25.65
N LEU A 161 14.73 2.87 24.62
CA LEU A 161 15.54 1.67 24.79
C LEU A 161 17.00 2.06 25.01
N THR A 162 17.46 1.99 26.26
CA THR A 162 18.87 2.17 26.61
C THR A 162 19.60 0.82 26.61
N ASN A 163 20.90 0.80 26.29
CA ASN A 163 21.71 -0.44 26.25
C ASN A 163 21.23 -1.51 25.24
N ALA A 164 20.69 -1.07 24.10
CA ALA A 164 20.34 -1.94 22.97
C ALA A 164 21.52 -2.85 22.59
N HIS A 165 21.22 -4.08 22.16
CA HIS A 165 22.17 -5.13 21.73
C HIS A 165 22.77 -6.02 22.82
N ALA A 166 22.46 -5.78 24.10
CA ALA A 166 22.63 -6.80 25.13
C ALA A 166 21.42 -7.75 25.08
N ALA A 167 21.66 -9.06 24.88
CA ALA A 167 20.58 -10.04 24.71
C ALA A 167 19.51 -10.00 25.83
N GLY A 168 19.93 -9.77 27.08
CA GLY A 168 19.00 -9.62 28.21
C GLY A 168 18.14 -8.35 28.13
N ALA A 169 18.72 -7.23 27.71
CA ALA A 169 17.99 -5.97 27.52
C ALA A 169 16.99 -6.09 26.37
N ASP A 170 17.38 -6.72 25.26
CA ASP A 170 16.49 -6.93 24.11
C ASP A 170 15.30 -7.84 24.45
N VAL A 171 15.51 -8.89 25.27
CA VAL A 171 14.42 -9.77 25.74
C VAL A 171 13.45 -9.01 26.65
N GLN A 172 13.95 -8.23 27.60
CA GLN A 172 13.11 -7.42 28.48
C GLN A 172 12.30 -6.39 27.69
N ALA A 173 12.97 -5.66 26.80
CA ALA A 173 12.36 -4.69 25.89
C ALA A 173 11.29 -5.33 25.00
N THR A 174 11.53 -6.53 24.48
CA THR A 174 10.55 -7.29 23.70
C THR A 174 9.32 -7.62 24.54
N GLY A 175 9.51 -8.05 25.79
CA GLY A 175 8.40 -8.34 26.72
C GLY A 175 7.56 -7.09 27.02
N GLU A 176 8.21 -5.96 27.30
CA GLU A 176 7.52 -4.69 27.55
C GLU A 176 6.77 -4.19 26.31
N ALA A 177 7.40 -4.23 25.14
CA ALA A 177 6.76 -3.86 23.88
C ALA A 177 5.55 -4.75 23.59
N LEU A 178 5.66 -6.06 23.80
CA LEU A 178 4.54 -6.99 23.63
C LEU A 178 3.38 -6.67 24.57
N GLN A 179 3.64 -6.39 25.85
CA GLN A 179 2.58 -6.02 26.79
C GLN A 179 1.83 -4.78 26.34
N GLY A 180 2.56 -3.71 25.96
CA GLY A 180 1.93 -2.50 25.45
C GLY A 180 1.19 -2.71 24.12
N MET A 181 1.67 -3.59 23.23
CA MET A 181 0.92 -4.00 22.03
C MET A 181 -0.39 -4.73 22.39
N LEU A 182 -0.35 -5.64 23.37
CA LEU A 182 -1.54 -6.39 23.78
C LEU A 182 -2.62 -5.45 24.33
N GLU A 183 -2.24 -4.43 25.08
CA GLU A 183 -3.16 -3.40 25.57
C GLU A 183 -3.66 -2.50 24.45
N ALA A 184 -2.75 -1.90 23.67
CA ALA A 184 -3.08 -0.94 22.62
C ALA A 184 -3.99 -1.52 21.52
N PHE A 185 -3.88 -2.82 21.25
CA PHE A 185 -4.67 -3.51 20.22
C PHE A 185 -5.86 -4.30 20.80
N GLY A 186 -6.16 -4.20 22.10
CA GLY A 186 -7.28 -4.93 22.71
C GLY A 186 -7.12 -6.46 22.63
N LEU A 187 -5.88 -6.93 22.75
CA LEU A 187 -5.50 -8.34 22.72
C LEU A 187 -5.18 -8.90 24.13
N ALA A 188 -5.20 -8.05 25.16
CA ALA A 188 -4.98 -8.46 26.55
C ALA A 188 -5.93 -9.58 26.97
N GLY A 189 -5.38 -10.65 27.55
CA GLY A 189 -6.14 -11.82 28.00
C GLY A 189 -6.54 -12.82 26.91
N ARG A 190 -6.22 -12.55 25.62
CA ARG A 190 -6.44 -13.53 24.56
C ARG A 190 -5.55 -14.76 24.72
N PRO A 191 -6.02 -15.98 24.36
CA PRO A 191 -5.19 -17.17 24.36
C PRO A 191 -3.96 -17.02 23.45
N TRP A 192 -2.81 -17.54 23.89
CA TRP A 192 -1.58 -17.52 23.10
C TRP A 192 -1.72 -18.16 21.72
N LYS A 193 -2.62 -19.14 21.56
CA LYS A 193 -2.91 -19.76 20.26
C LYS A 193 -3.48 -18.74 19.26
N GLU A 194 -4.43 -17.92 19.68
CA GLU A 194 -5.02 -16.89 18.81
C GLU A 194 -3.97 -15.83 18.45
N LEU A 195 -3.14 -15.42 19.42
CA LEU A 195 -2.05 -14.48 19.17
C LEU A 195 -1.03 -15.04 18.18
N ALA A 196 -0.68 -16.32 18.30
CA ALA A 196 0.22 -16.99 17.37
C ALA A 196 -0.38 -17.07 15.96
N GLU A 197 -1.69 -17.30 15.82
CA GLU A 197 -2.38 -17.31 14.52
C GLU A 197 -2.29 -15.96 13.80
N ILE A 198 -2.34 -14.83 14.52
CA ILE A 198 -2.14 -13.48 13.97
C ILE A 198 -0.75 -13.33 13.34
N THR A 199 0.28 -13.94 13.95
CA THR A 199 1.66 -13.84 13.43
C THR A 199 1.89 -14.64 12.15
N GLY A 200 0.95 -15.52 11.77
CA GLY A 200 1.08 -16.37 10.58
C GLY A 200 2.12 -17.50 10.70
N PHE A 201 2.75 -17.69 11.86
CA PHE A 201 3.62 -18.84 12.13
C PHE A 201 2.79 -20.09 12.46
N ARG A 202 2.34 -20.82 11.43
CA ARG A 202 1.57 -22.06 11.58
C ARG A 202 2.44 -23.30 11.38
N GLN A 203 2.84 -23.96 12.47
CA GLN A 203 3.61 -25.22 12.41
C GLN A 203 2.89 -26.33 11.64
N SER A 204 1.55 -26.36 11.66
CA SER A 204 0.74 -27.34 10.91
C SER A 204 0.99 -27.30 9.42
N ASP A 205 1.45 -26.15 8.92
CA ASP A 205 1.70 -25.99 7.50
C ASP A 205 3.08 -26.52 7.16
N TRP A 206 3.97 -26.83 8.11
CA TRP A 206 5.36 -27.13 7.78
C TRP A 206 5.53 -28.57 7.30
N ILE A 207 6.44 -28.76 6.35
CA ILE A 207 6.87 -30.08 5.91
C ILE A 207 8.32 -30.26 6.34
N GLY A 208 8.52 -31.08 7.37
CA GLY A 208 9.83 -31.37 7.94
C GLY A 208 10.25 -30.42 9.08
N PRO A 209 11.51 -30.48 9.51
CA PRO A 209 11.99 -29.78 10.72
C PRO A 209 12.26 -28.28 10.50
N THR A 210 12.11 -27.78 9.27
CA THR A 210 12.41 -26.39 8.91
C THR A 210 11.20 -25.73 8.24
N TYR A 211 11.10 -24.40 8.35
CA TYR A 211 10.07 -23.61 7.65
C TYR A 211 10.39 -23.40 6.16
N HIS A 212 11.17 -24.30 5.54
CA HIS A 212 11.53 -24.16 4.13
C HIS A 212 10.43 -24.64 3.19
N ILE A 213 9.61 -25.59 3.63
CA ILE A 213 8.50 -26.14 2.85
C ILE A 213 7.24 -26.07 3.69
N ARG A 214 6.14 -25.61 3.09
CA ARG A 214 4.83 -25.57 3.73
C ARG A 214 3.68 -26.06 2.85
N TRP A 215 2.66 -26.67 3.42
CA TRP A 215 1.35 -26.87 2.80
C TRP A 215 0.66 -25.53 2.59
N LYS A 216 0.25 -25.25 1.34
CA LYS A 216 -0.60 -24.14 0.97
C LYS A 216 -1.63 -24.66 -0.04
N GLU A 217 -2.92 -24.47 0.26
CA GLU A 217 -4.03 -24.87 -0.63
C GLU A 217 -3.93 -26.34 -1.09
N GLY A 218 -3.50 -27.24 -0.19
CA GLY A 218 -3.37 -28.67 -0.48
C GLY A 218 -2.11 -29.07 -1.26
N ALA A 219 -1.21 -28.13 -1.57
CA ALA A 219 0.06 -28.41 -2.24
C ALA A 219 1.26 -28.04 -1.36
N PRO A 220 2.38 -28.79 -1.43
CA PRO A 220 3.63 -28.37 -0.81
C PRO A 220 4.24 -27.22 -1.62
N CYS A 221 4.56 -26.13 -0.93
CA CYS A 221 5.13 -24.91 -1.49
C CYS A 221 6.41 -24.48 -0.76
N PHE A 222 7.28 -23.76 -1.46
CA PHE A 222 8.42 -23.11 -0.83
C PHE A 222 7.94 -21.97 0.09
N ALA A 223 8.60 -21.80 1.24
CA ALA A 223 8.34 -20.73 2.20
C ALA A 223 9.54 -19.79 2.39
N PHE A 224 10.52 -19.85 1.49
CA PHE A 224 11.75 -19.07 1.52
C PHE A 224 12.24 -18.71 0.11
N GLY A 225 13.17 -17.75 0.04
CA GLY A 225 13.88 -17.39 -1.18
C GLY A 225 12.98 -16.87 -2.30
N LYS A 226 13.52 -16.85 -3.53
CA LYS A 226 12.86 -16.35 -4.74
C LYS A 226 11.60 -17.12 -5.15
N HIS A 227 11.39 -18.30 -4.58
CA HIS A 227 10.24 -19.18 -4.87
C HIS A 227 9.18 -19.18 -3.77
N ASN A 228 9.28 -18.29 -2.77
CA ASN A 228 8.33 -18.24 -1.67
C ASN A 228 6.87 -18.16 -2.18
N GLY A 229 6.04 -19.13 -1.78
CA GLY A 229 4.65 -19.26 -2.18
C GLY A 229 4.40 -20.10 -3.44
N GLU A 230 5.44 -20.43 -4.21
CA GLU A 230 5.33 -21.33 -5.37
C GLU A 230 5.28 -22.80 -4.95
N SER A 231 4.46 -23.60 -5.64
CA SER A 231 4.40 -25.04 -5.38
C SER A 231 5.69 -25.75 -5.81
N LEU A 232 6.07 -26.80 -5.10
CA LEU A 232 7.23 -27.65 -5.44
C LEU A 232 7.11 -28.18 -6.86
N VAL A 233 5.89 -28.56 -7.28
CA VAL A 233 5.60 -29.05 -8.64
C VAL A 233 5.87 -27.97 -9.68
N THR A 234 5.41 -26.74 -9.44
CA THR A 234 5.59 -25.61 -10.35
C THR A 234 7.07 -25.28 -10.53
N VAL A 235 7.84 -25.23 -9.45
CA VAL A 235 9.28 -24.94 -9.52
C VAL A 235 10.04 -26.08 -10.20
N ALA A 236 9.73 -27.34 -9.87
CA ALA A 236 10.33 -28.51 -10.51
C ALA A 236 10.02 -28.58 -12.02
N ALA A 237 8.84 -28.11 -12.44
CA ALA A 237 8.46 -28.07 -13.85
C ALA A 237 9.16 -26.94 -14.65
N LYS A 238 9.62 -25.89 -13.98
CA LYS A 238 10.32 -24.75 -14.60
C LYS A 238 11.79 -25.03 -14.87
N ASP A 239 12.39 -25.98 -14.15
CA ASP A 239 13.83 -26.20 -14.19
C ASP A 239 14.18 -27.57 -14.78
N SER A 240 14.67 -27.59 -16.01
CA SER A 240 15.15 -28.83 -16.65
C SER A 240 16.59 -29.17 -16.26
N ARG A 241 17.29 -28.36 -15.45
CA ARG A 241 18.67 -28.63 -14.99
C ARG A 241 19.01 -27.98 -13.65
N SER A 242 19.07 -28.80 -12.60
CA SER A 242 20.12 -28.87 -11.56
C SER A 242 19.51 -29.07 -10.18
N TYR A 243 19.79 -30.25 -9.62
CA TYR A 243 19.80 -30.48 -8.18
C TYR A 243 21.06 -29.84 -7.57
#